data_AF-A0AAF0C6X8-F1
#
_entry.id   AF-A0AAF0C6X8-F1
#
_cell.length_a   1.000
_cell.length_b   1.000
_cell.length_c   1.000
_cell.angle_alpha   90.00
_cell.angle_beta   90.00
_cell.angle_gamma   90.00
#
_symmetry.space_group_name_H-M   'P 1'
#
loop_
_entity.id
_entity.type
_entity.pdbx_description
1 polymer ?
#
loop_
_entity_poly.entity_id
_entity_poly.type
_entity_poly.pdbx_seq_one_letter_code
_entity_poly.pdbx_strand_id
1 'polypeptide(L)'
;MDLILLQFGVSGFTKPDDTLAGTTGASLIDGAEGPDWSAINNGENSNGTFDHKNCIELVSINQGIQQQVTTDVSNSSRTSGRPIISDFTCVKYVDVTSPRMYDYCLRAKPLDTETGNPTTIYVLRNSGDQLNIIMRFEMRLAMISEIQFQSHPNDMPTEQFKLNFTEIAWHHQVQGASVANKGFSAAAWSIAKNRPIGSLSQ
;
A
#
# COMPACT_ATOMS: atom_id res chain seq x y z
N MET A 1 -9.16 -14.36 -7.80
CA MET A 1 -8.78 -12.97 -8.15
C MET A 1 -7.97 -12.44 -6.99
N ASP A 2 -6.88 -11.75 -7.26
CA ASP A 2 -6.06 -11.13 -6.21
C ASP A 2 -6.68 -9.75 -5.87
N LEU A 3 -6.78 -9.42 -4.59
CA LEU A 3 -7.36 -8.18 -4.07
C LEU A 3 -6.22 -7.27 -3.60
N ILE A 4 -6.22 -6.01 -4.01
CA ILE A 4 -5.20 -5.04 -3.59
C ILE A 4 -5.86 -3.96 -2.75
N LEU A 5 -5.37 -3.78 -1.52
CA LEU A 5 -5.87 -2.78 -0.59
C LEU A 5 -4.77 -1.78 -0.25
N LEU A 6 -5.11 -0.50 -0.20
CA LEU A 6 -4.29 0.55 0.41
C LEU A 6 -4.91 0.97 1.73
N GLN A 7 -4.21 0.73 2.82
CA GLN A 7 -4.56 1.20 4.16
C GLN A 7 -3.84 2.51 4.47
N PHE A 8 -4.58 3.52 4.90
CA PHE A 8 -3.99 4.77 5.36
C PHE A 8 -3.43 4.63 6.78
N GLY A 9 -2.33 5.33 7.08
CA GLY A 9 -1.82 5.44 8.45
C GLY A 9 -2.56 6.48 9.30
N VAL A 10 -3.25 7.43 8.64
CA VAL A 10 -4.18 8.38 9.28
C VAL A 10 -5.56 7.77 9.44
N SER A 11 -6.20 8.01 10.59
CA SER A 11 -7.52 7.45 10.90
C SER A 11 -8.66 8.17 10.18
N GLY A 12 -9.69 7.43 9.78
CA GLY A 12 -10.94 8.01 9.27
C GLY A 12 -10.84 8.59 7.87
N PHE A 13 -9.77 8.27 7.13
CA PHE A 13 -9.57 8.74 5.76
C PHE A 13 -10.63 8.17 4.79
N THR A 14 -11.25 7.07 5.16
CA THR A 14 -12.27 6.36 4.38
C THR A 14 -13.68 6.65 4.86
N LYS A 15 -13.86 7.42 5.94
CA LYS A 15 -15.21 7.78 6.42
C LYS A 15 -15.83 8.83 5.50
N PRO A 16 -17.13 8.74 5.19
CA PRO A 16 -17.81 9.85 4.55
C PRO A 16 -17.75 11.07 5.48
N ASP A 17 -17.86 12.27 4.93
CA ASP A 17 -18.01 13.48 5.75
C ASP A 17 -19.24 13.30 6.67
N ASP A 18 -19.09 13.52 7.98
CA ASP A 18 -20.16 13.34 8.98
C ASP A 18 -21.40 14.22 8.68
N THR A 19 -21.26 15.20 7.78
CA THR A 19 -22.36 16.05 7.29
C THR A 19 -23.15 15.46 6.12
N LEU A 20 -22.67 14.36 5.49
CA LEU A 20 -23.37 13.67 4.42
C LEU A 20 -24.43 12.74 5.01
N ALA A 21 -25.69 13.18 5.00
CA ALA A 21 -26.81 12.36 5.44
C ALA A 21 -26.99 11.13 4.52
N GLY A 22 -27.07 9.93 5.11
CA GLY A 22 -27.45 8.71 4.40
C GLY A 22 -26.31 7.87 3.80
N THR A 23 -25.04 8.20 4.05
CA THR A 23 -23.89 7.41 3.55
C THR A 23 -23.32 6.48 4.61
N THR A 24 -23.90 5.28 4.74
CA THR A 24 -23.17 4.09 5.20
C THR A 24 -22.55 3.43 3.98
N GLY A 25 -21.22 3.31 3.90
CA GLY A 25 -20.53 2.81 2.71
C GLY A 25 -19.81 3.90 1.92
N ALA A 26 -18.65 4.33 2.43
CA ALA A 26 -17.81 5.35 1.81
C ALA A 26 -16.71 4.77 0.90
N SER A 27 -16.25 3.57 1.23
CA SER A 27 -15.29 2.78 0.45
C SER A 27 -16.02 1.57 -0.13
N LEU A 28 -15.59 1.08 -1.30
CA LEU A 28 -16.18 -0.11 -1.96
C LEU A 28 -16.16 -1.39 -1.08
N ILE A 29 -15.46 -1.33 0.04
CA ILE A 29 -15.29 -2.42 1.01
C ILE A 29 -16.26 -2.38 2.22
N ASP A 30 -17.14 -1.36 2.34
CA ASP A 30 -17.91 -1.08 3.57
C ASP A 30 -19.43 -1.41 3.49
N GLY A 31 -19.83 -2.56 2.94
CA GLY A 31 -21.29 -2.82 2.89
C GLY A 31 -21.84 -4.17 2.44
N ALA A 32 -21.01 -5.16 2.09
CA ALA A 32 -21.47 -6.53 1.86
C ALA A 32 -20.84 -7.46 2.90
N GLU A 33 -21.38 -8.67 3.09
CA GLU A 33 -20.70 -9.76 3.81
C GLU A 33 -19.32 -9.98 3.18
N GLY A 34 -18.33 -9.25 3.71
CA GLY A 34 -16.98 -9.25 3.20
C GLY A 34 -16.32 -10.60 3.48
N PRO A 35 -15.17 -10.87 2.85
CA PRO A 35 -14.35 -12.01 3.22
C PRO A 35 -14.00 -11.96 4.71
N ASP A 36 -13.73 -13.11 5.33
CA ASP A 36 -13.31 -13.18 6.73
C ASP A 36 -11.97 -12.44 6.93
N TRP A 37 -12.07 -11.16 7.31
CA TRP A 37 -10.93 -10.27 7.55
C TRP A 37 -10.10 -10.70 8.76
N SER A 38 -10.65 -11.54 9.64
CA SER A 38 -9.93 -12.00 10.84
C SER A 38 -8.73 -12.87 10.49
N ALA A 39 -8.80 -13.61 9.36
CA ALA A 39 -7.71 -14.44 8.87
C ALA A 39 -6.44 -13.63 8.53
N ILE A 40 -6.59 -12.37 8.10
CA ILE A 40 -5.46 -11.48 7.77
C ILE A 40 -4.69 -11.08 9.04
N ASN A 41 -5.42 -10.77 10.11
CA ASN A 41 -4.84 -10.38 11.41
C ASN A 41 -4.24 -11.58 12.18
N ASN A 42 -4.67 -12.80 11.89
CA ASN A 42 -4.11 -14.02 12.51
C ASN A 42 -2.83 -14.53 11.80
N GLY A 43 -2.41 -13.89 10.69
CA GLY A 43 -1.25 -14.27 9.87
C GLY A 43 0.04 -13.53 10.24
N GLU A 44 0.76 -13.04 9.22
CA GLU A 44 1.96 -12.20 9.42
C GLU A 44 1.65 -10.96 10.27
N ASN A 45 0.42 -10.43 10.17
CA ASN A 45 0.00 -9.24 10.91
C ASN A 45 -0.53 -9.54 12.32
N SER A 46 0.15 -10.41 13.07
CA SER A 46 -0.25 -10.86 14.41
C SER A 46 -0.41 -9.71 15.44
N ASN A 47 0.17 -8.54 15.14
CA ASN A 47 0.02 -7.31 15.91
C ASN A 47 -1.26 -6.50 15.58
N GLY A 48 -2.11 -6.99 14.67
CA GLY A 48 -3.44 -6.43 14.42
C GLY A 48 -3.44 -5.06 13.72
N THR A 49 -2.44 -4.78 12.87
CA THR A 49 -2.36 -3.45 12.21
C THR A 49 -3.29 -3.31 11.02
N PHE A 50 -3.88 -4.41 10.51
CA PHE A 50 -4.80 -4.36 9.38
C PHE A 50 -6.21 -4.00 9.86
N ASP A 51 -6.70 -2.88 9.33
CA ASP A 51 -8.04 -2.36 9.52
C ASP A 51 -8.67 -2.13 8.14
N HIS A 52 -9.50 -3.08 7.71
CA HIS A 52 -10.23 -2.98 6.46
C HIS A 52 -11.08 -1.70 6.40
N LYS A 53 -11.52 -1.12 7.53
CA LYS A 53 -12.34 0.09 7.51
C LYS A 53 -11.56 1.30 7.06
N ASN A 54 -10.24 1.29 7.21
CA ASN A 54 -9.34 2.36 6.80
C ASN A 54 -8.63 2.07 5.46
N CYS A 55 -9.19 1.17 4.66
CA CYS A 55 -8.67 0.79 3.36
C CYS A 55 -9.46 1.39 2.19
N ILE A 56 -8.80 1.50 1.04
CA ILE A 56 -9.45 1.60 -0.27
C ILE A 56 -8.97 0.45 -1.16
N GLU A 57 -9.81 0.07 -2.11
CA GLU A 57 -9.45 -0.93 -3.12
C GLU A 57 -8.64 -0.29 -4.24
N LEU A 58 -7.57 -0.96 -4.66
CA LEU A 58 -6.77 -0.60 -5.81
C LEU A 58 -6.98 -1.59 -6.94
N VAL A 59 -7.03 -1.07 -8.16
CA VAL A 59 -7.06 -1.85 -9.40
C VAL A 59 -5.67 -2.39 -9.73
N SER A 60 -4.63 -1.57 -9.54
CA SER A 60 -3.25 -1.98 -9.84
C SER A 60 -2.22 -1.14 -9.07
N ILE A 61 -1.02 -1.71 -8.93
CA ILE A 61 0.17 -1.07 -8.38
C ILE A 61 1.40 -1.41 -9.22
N ASN A 62 2.35 -0.49 -9.31
CA ASN A 62 3.65 -0.71 -9.93
C ASN A 62 4.74 0.05 -9.15
N GLN A 63 5.88 -0.59 -8.93
CA GLN A 63 7.11 0.04 -8.42
C GLN A 63 8.33 -0.50 -9.17
N GLY A 64 9.25 0.40 -9.51
CA GLY A 64 10.57 0.09 -10.04
C GLY A 64 11.66 0.27 -8.99
N ILE A 65 12.64 -0.64 -8.98
CA ILE A 65 13.84 -0.55 -8.15
C ILE A 65 15.04 -0.83 -9.04
N GLN A 66 16.03 0.06 -9.05
CA GLN A 66 17.23 -0.08 -9.86
C GLN A 66 18.48 0.39 -9.12
N GLN A 67 19.60 -0.28 -9.37
CA GLN A 67 20.92 0.16 -8.93
C GLN A 67 21.62 0.90 -10.08
N GLN A 68 22.32 1.98 -9.77
CA GLN A 68 23.19 2.65 -10.73
C GLN A 68 24.46 1.81 -10.94
N VAL A 69 24.46 0.98 -11.98
CA VAL A 69 25.59 0.11 -12.35
C VAL A 69 26.51 0.84 -13.33
N THR A 70 27.82 0.74 -13.14
CA THR A 70 28.80 1.30 -14.07
C THR A 70 28.78 0.54 -15.41
N THR A 71 29.01 1.26 -16.52
CA THR A 71 29.08 0.64 -17.85
C THR A 71 30.38 -0.13 -18.08
N ASP A 72 31.47 0.27 -17.42
CA ASP A 72 32.71 -0.49 -17.38
C ASP A 72 32.61 -1.62 -16.35
N VAL A 73 32.61 -2.85 -16.87
CA VAL A 73 32.48 -4.10 -16.09
C VAL A 73 33.80 -4.54 -15.46
N SER A 74 34.93 -3.95 -15.86
CA SER A 74 36.27 -4.30 -15.38
C SER A 74 36.68 -3.56 -14.10
N ASN A 75 35.87 -2.59 -13.67
CA ASN A 75 36.16 -1.80 -12.49
C ASN A 75 35.97 -2.61 -11.19
N SER A 76 36.80 -2.31 -10.19
CA SER A 76 36.77 -2.95 -8.86
C SER A 76 35.46 -2.72 -8.11
N SER A 77 34.78 -1.60 -8.35
CA SER A 77 33.41 -1.33 -7.91
C SER A 77 32.48 -1.25 -9.10
N ARG A 78 31.34 -1.95 -9.01
CA ARG A 78 30.32 -2.02 -10.06
C ARG A 78 29.16 -1.06 -9.89
N THR A 79 29.14 -0.25 -8.83
CA THR A 79 28.07 0.71 -8.56
C THR A 79 28.63 2.14 -8.58
N SER A 80 27.91 3.05 -9.24
CA SER A 80 28.30 4.46 -9.40
C SER A 80 27.53 5.43 -8.50
N GLY A 81 26.55 4.93 -7.74
CA GLY A 81 25.68 5.78 -6.93
C GLY A 81 24.76 5.01 -6.00
N ARG A 82 23.65 5.64 -5.63
CA ARG A 82 22.66 5.10 -4.70
C ARG A 82 21.56 4.35 -5.47
N PRO A 83 20.90 3.35 -4.85
CA PRO A 83 19.71 2.75 -5.42
C PRO A 83 18.65 3.82 -5.70
N ILE A 84 17.95 3.68 -6.82
CA ILE A 84 16.77 4.47 -7.16
C ILE A 84 15.56 3.57 -6.95
N ILE A 85 14.68 3.99 -6.04
CA ILE A 85 13.38 3.38 -5.81
C ILE A 85 12.35 4.38 -6.33
N SER A 86 11.49 3.95 -7.26
CA SER A 86 10.43 4.81 -7.78
C SER A 86 9.29 4.93 -6.77
N ASP A 87 8.52 6.02 -6.89
CA ASP A 87 7.19 6.11 -6.32
C ASP A 87 6.35 4.91 -6.78
N PHE A 88 5.38 4.50 -5.94
CA PHE A 88 4.35 3.59 -6.41
C PHE A 88 3.44 4.32 -7.36
N THR A 89 3.14 3.72 -8.52
CA THR A 89 2.04 4.15 -9.36
C THR A 89 0.85 3.26 -9.06
N CYS A 90 -0.23 3.85 -8.57
CA CYS A 90 -1.45 3.16 -8.15
C CYS A 90 -2.63 3.59 -9.04
N VAL A 91 -3.56 2.68 -9.27
CA VAL A 91 -4.84 2.98 -9.92
C VAL A 91 -5.97 2.55 -9.00
N LYS A 92 -6.96 3.42 -8.79
CA LYS A 92 -8.21 3.12 -8.08
C LYS A 92 -9.41 3.55 -8.92
N TYR A 93 -10.59 3.03 -8.59
CA TYR A 93 -11.83 3.63 -9.05
C TYR A 93 -12.17 4.87 -8.22
N VAL A 94 -12.92 5.81 -8.81
CA VAL A 94 -13.40 6.99 -8.08
C VAL A 94 -14.39 6.57 -7.01
N ASP A 95 -14.21 7.10 -5.80
CA ASP A 95 -15.06 6.84 -4.64
C ASP A 95 -15.15 8.10 -3.77
N VAL A 96 -15.75 8.01 -2.58
CA VAL A 96 -15.89 9.19 -1.71
C VAL A 96 -14.55 9.72 -1.20
N THR A 97 -13.48 8.92 -1.26
CA THR A 97 -12.15 9.31 -0.79
C THR A 97 -11.43 10.20 -1.79
N SER A 98 -11.86 10.23 -3.06
CA SER A 98 -11.20 10.97 -4.14
C SER A 98 -10.97 12.46 -3.83
N PRO A 99 -11.97 13.27 -3.40
CA PRO A 99 -11.73 14.68 -3.10
C PRO A 99 -10.77 14.88 -1.92
N ARG A 100 -10.77 13.96 -0.95
CA ARG A 100 -9.86 13.99 0.20
C ARG A 100 -8.42 13.70 -0.25
N MET A 101 -8.24 12.75 -1.16
CA MET A 101 -6.93 12.51 -1.79
C MET A 101 -6.42 13.73 -2.55
N TYR A 102 -7.30 14.48 -3.23
CA TYR A 102 -6.91 15.74 -3.89
C TYR A 102 -6.44 16.79 -2.87
N ASP A 103 -7.14 16.97 -1.74
CA ASP A 103 -6.70 17.88 -0.66
C ASP A 103 -5.31 17.49 -0.13
N TYR A 104 -5.09 16.19 0.09
CA TYR A 104 -3.81 15.69 0.60
C TYR A 104 -2.67 15.91 -0.39
N CYS A 105 -2.92 15.69 -1.68
CA CYS A 105 -1.93 15.99 -2.73
C CYS A 105 -1.62 17.49 -2.80
N LEU A 106 -2.65 18.35 -2.89
CA LEU A 106 -2.48 19.80 -3.00
C LEU A 106 -1.82 20.44 -1.78
N ARG A 107 -2.05 19.89 -0.58
CA ARG A 107 -1.47 20.37 0.67
C ARG A 107 -0.18 19.66 1.07
N ALA A 108 0.30 18.70 0.27
CA ALA A 108 1.44 17.85 0.58
C ALA A 108 1.35 17.23 2.00
N LYS A 109 0.16 16.74 2.36
CA LYS A 109 -0.07 16.11 3.67
C LYS A 109 0.36 14.64 3.63
N PRO A 110 1.06 14.15 4.68
CA PRO A 110 1.36 12.73 4.80
C PRO A 110 0.08 11.92 5.08
N LEU A 111 0.05 10.70 4.52
CA LEU A 111 -1.00 9.69 4.69
C LEU A 111 -0.80 8.83 5.95
N ASP A 112 0.28 9.08 6.68
CA ASP A 112 0.60 8.49 7.98
C ASP A 112 1.20 9.55 8.91
N THR A 113 1.54 9.14 10.12
CA THR A 113 2.23 10.00 11.11
C THR A 113 3.51 9.31 11.57
N GLU A 114 4.48 10.09 12.07
CA GLU A 114 5.78 9.56 12.52
C GLU A 114 5.65 8.44 13.57
N THR A 115 4.66 8.53 14.45
CA THR A 115 4.42 7.58 15.55
C THR A 115 3.26 6.62 15.28
N GLY A 116 2.52 6.81 14.18
CA GLY A 116 1.34 6.02 13.87
C GLY A 116 1.64 4.77 13.05
N ASN A 117 0.57 4.12 12.58
CA ASN A 117 0.69 3.02 11.64
C ASN A 117 1.23 3.52 10.30
N PRO A 118 2.08 2.75 9.60
CA PRO A 118 2.54 3.11 8.27
C PRO A 118 1.37 3.09 7.29
N THR A 119 1.51 3.83 6.19
CA THR A 119 0.64 3.63 5.04
C THR A 119 1.02 2.32 4.37
N THR A 120 0.07 1.40 4.22
CA THR A 120 0.38 0.01 3.85
C THR A 120 -0.41 -0.46 2.65
N ILE A 121 0.26 -1.04 1.66
CA ILE A 121 -0.38 -1.75 0.55
C ILE A 121 -0.37 -3.25 0.87
N TYR A 122 -1.53 -3.89 0.77
CA TYR A 122 -1.71 -5.33 0.90
C TYR A 122 -2.09 -5.93 -0.45
N VAL A 123 -1.31 -6.89 -0.92
CA VAL A 123 -1.68 -7.75 -2.06
C VAL A 123 -2.13 -9.09 -1.49
N LEU A 124 -3.42 -9.34 -1.63
CA LEU A 124 -4.11 -10.47 -1.06
C LEU A 124 -4.48 -11.45 -2.15
N ARG A 125 -4.38 -12.75 -1.86
CA ARG A 125 -4.90 -13.80 -2.70
C ARG A 125 -6.00 -14.55 -1.97
N ASN A 126 -7.05 -14.86 -2.71
CA ASN A 126 -8.02 -15.84 -2.28
C ASN A 126 -7.37 -17.23 -2.31
N SER A 127 -7.28 -17.86 -1.15
CA SER A 127 -6.80 -19.23 -1.00
C SER A 127 -7.85 -20.08 -0.27
N GLY A 128 -8.84 -20.56 -1.04
CA GLY A 128 -9.95 -21.35 -0.50
C GLY A 128 -11.03 -20.46 0.10
N ASP A 129 -11.28 -20.61 1.40
CA ASP A 129 -12.28 -19.82 2.13
C ASP A 129 -11.69 -18.59 2.83
N GLN A 130 -10.38 -18.34 2.66
CA GLN A 130 -9.66 -17.27 3.35
C GLN A 130 -8.88 -16.37 2.39
N LEU A 131 -8.75 -15.10 2.77
CA LEU A 131 -7.80 -14.19 2.16
C LEU A 131 -6.45 -14.33 2.86
N ASN A 132 -5.39 -14.47 2.06
CA ASN A 132 -4.03 -14.50 2.57
C ASN A 132 -3.19 -13.39 1.94
N ILE A 133 -2.33 -12.79 2.74
CA ILE A 133 -1.35 -11.81 2.25
C ILE A 133 -0.31 -12.58 1.42
N ILE A 134 0.03 -12.07 0.24
CA ILE A 134 1.19 -12.53 -0.53
C ILE A 134 2.32 -11.51 -0.39
N MET A 135 1.99 -10.23 -0.58
CA MET A 135 2.93 -9.13 -0.40
C MET A 135 2.30 -8.03 0.44
N ARG A 136 3.08 -7.49 1.37
CA ARG A 136 2.77 -6.27 2.14
C ARG A 136 3.90 -5.25 1.91
N PHE A 137 3.52 -4.01 1.65
CA PHE A 137 4.43 -2.88 1.48
C PHE A 137 4.11 -1.83 2.52
N GLU A 138 4.99 -1.63 3.50
CA GLU A 138 4.81 -0.60 4.53
C GLU A 138 5.65 0.62 4.19
N MET A 139 5.02 1.78 4.10
CA MET A 139 5.66 3.05 3.74
C MET A 139 5.58 4.03 4.91
N ARG A 140 6.65 4.80 5.13
CA ARG A 140 6.70 5.85 6.15
C ARG A 140 6.74 7.24 5.53
N LEU A 141 5.98 8.15 6.13
CA LEU A 141 5.77 9.50 5.65
C LEU A 141 5.31 9.48 4.19
N ALA A 142 4.37 8.57 3.89
CA ALA A 142 3.85 8.41 2.54
C ALA A 142 3.03 9.65 2.16
N MET A 143 3.19 10.15 0.95
CA MET A 143 2.48 11.32 0.43
C MET A 143 2.02 11.06 -1.00
N ILE A 144 0.91 11.69 -1.39
CA ILE A 144 0.44 11.69 -2.76
C ILE A 144 1.24 12.72 -3.56
N SER A 145 2.17 12.28 -4.39
CA SER A 145 3.02 13.16 -5.20
C SER A 145 2.32 13.65 -6.48
N GLU A 146 1.32 12.90 -6.95
CA GLU A 146 0.56 13.19 -8.15
C GLU A 146 -0.78 12.45 -8.11
N ILE A 147 -1.84 13.03 -8.66
CA ILE A 147 -3.12 12.36 -8.89
C ILE A 147 -3.77 12.86 -10.19
N GLN A 148 -4.26 11.92 -11.00
CA GLN A 148 -4.89 12.16 -12.29
C GLN A 148 -6.24 11.44 -12.35
N PHE A 149 -7.32 12.20 -12.56
CA PHE A 149 -8.64 11.67 -12.81
C PHE A 149 -8.83 11.35 -14.31
N GLN A 150 -9.41 10.20 -14.61
CA GLN A 150 -9.69 9.76 -15.98
C GLN A 150 -11.09 9.11 -16.05
N SER A 151 -11.81 9.39 -17.14
CA SER A 151 -13.13 8.80 -17.39
C SER A 151 -13.35 8.54 -18.87
N HIS A 152 -14.04 7.46 -19.20
CA HIS A 152 -14.42 7.12 -20.56
C HIS A 152 -15.95 6.90 -20.63
N PRO A 153 -16.62 7.25 -21.75
CA PRO A 153 -18.01 6.86 -21.93
C PRO A 153 -18.16 5.33 -21.82
N ASN A 154 -19.08 4.86 -20.98
CA ASN A 154 -19.36 3.45 -20.68
C ASN A 154 -18.35 2.70 -19.80
N ASP A 155 -17.45 3.41 -19.10
CA ASP A 155 -16.57 2.80 -18.11
C ASP A 155 -16.67 3.51 -16.75
N MET A 156 -16.33 2.78 -15.68
CA MET A 156 -16.27 3.38 -14.35
C MET A 156 -15.04 4.31 -14.27
N PRO A 157 -15.20 5.56 -13.81
CA PRO A 157 -14.08 6.50 -13.78
C PRO A 157 -12.99 6.00 -12.82
N THR A 158 -11.74 6.24 -13.21
CA THR A 158 -10.54 5.78 -12.51
C THR A 158 -9.62 6.95 -12.20
N GLU A 159 -8.73 6.73 -11.24
CA GLU A 159 -7.74 7.70 -10.82
C GLU A 159 -6.39 7.03 -10.71
N GLN A 160 -5.41 7.57 -11.42
CA GLN A 160 -4.01 7.18 -11.30
C GLN A 160 -3.31 8.15 -10.35
N PHE A 161 -2.66 7.63 -9.31
CA PHE A 161 -1.93 8.46 -8.37
C PHE A 161 -0.57 7.86 -8.01
N LYS A 162 0.32 8.70 -7.51
CA LYS A 162 1.67 8.28 -7.09
C LYS A 162 1.87 8.45 -5.59
N LEU A 163 2.50 7.46 -4.97
CA LEU A 163 2.89 7.51 -3.57
C LEU A 163 4.41 7.65 -3.47
N ASN A 164 4.83 8.78 -2.88
CA ASN A 164 6.20 9.03 -2.47
C ASN A 164 6.36 8.75 -0.96
N PHE A 165 7.53 8.30 -0.52
CA PHE A 165 7.77 7.90 0.86
C PHE A 165 9.25 8.01 1.23
N THR A 166 9.54 8.02 2.53
CA THR A 166 10.90 8.17 3.06
C THR A 166 11.56 6.85 3.42
N GLU A 167 10.77 5.85 3.78
CA GLU A 167 11.20 4.50 4.11
C GLU A 167 10.17 3.49 3.60
N ILE A 168 10.64 2.29 3.28
CA ILE A 168 9.79 1.20 2.79
C ILE A 168 10.25 -0.13 3.34
N ALA A 169 9.29 -0.98 3.72
CA ALA A 169 9.49 -2.38 4.04
C ALA A 169 8.66 -3.26 3.10
N TRP A 170 9.30 -4.30 2.57
CA TRP A 170 8.69 -5.33 1.74
C TRP A 170 8.58 -6.62 2.54
N HIS A 171 7.40 -7.20 2.52
CA HIS A 171 7.04 -8.39 3.27
C HIS A 171 6.41 -9.39 2.33
N HIS A 172 7.01 -10.57 2.19
CA HIS A 172 6.46 -11.68 1.42
C HIS A 172 6.09 -12.81 2.37
N GLN A 173 4.82 -13.18 2.39
CA GLN A 173 4.33 -14.27 3.20
C GLN A 173 4.55 -15.62 2.49
N VAL A 174 5.15 -16.58 3.18
CA VAL A 174 5.35 -17.94 2.64
C VAL A 174 4.17 -18.81 3.02
N GLN A 175 3.56 -19.47 2.04
CA GLN A 175 2.46 -20.40 2.24
C GLN A 175 2.95 -21.85 2.17
N GLY A 176 2.53 -22.68 3.13
CA GLY A 176 2.77 -24.12 3.13
C GLY A 176 1.79 -24.87 2.23
N ALA A 177 1.98 -26.19 2.11
CA ALA A 177 1.15 -27.07 1.26
C ALA A 177 -0.34 -27.08 1.63
N SER A 178 -0.68 -26.73 2.87
CA SER A 178 -2.07 -26.61 3.34
C SER A 178 -2.58 -25.17 3.37
N VAL A 179 -1.96 -24.26 2.58
CA VAL A 179 -2.28 -22.80 2.56
C VAL A 179 -1.93 -22.07 3.88
N ALA A 180 -1.59 -22.82 4.93
CA ALA A 180 -1.14 -22.27 6.20
C ALA A 180 0.11 -21.39 6.03
N ASN A 181 0.11 -20.27 6.75
CA ASN A 181 1.25 -19.35 6.81
C ASN A 181 2.47 -20.03 7.44
N LYS A 182 3.63 -19.93 6.79
CA LYS A 182 4.87 -20.62 7.16
C LYS A 182 6.04 -19.64 7.31
N GLY A 183 5.80 -18.54 8.01
CA GLY A 183 6.75 -17.45 8.19
C GLY A 183 6.83 -16.50 6.99
N PHE A 184 7.67 -15.48 7.09
CA PHE A 184 7.80 -14.42 6.11
C PHE A 184 9.26 -14.20 5.67
N SER A 185 9.43 -13.61 4.50
CA SER A 185 10.69 -13.03 4.03
C SER A 185 10.50 -11.53 3.92
N ALA A 186 11.39 -10.74 4.51
CA ALA A 186 11.24 -9.30 4.48
C ALA A 186 12.58 -8.56 4.33
N ALA A 187 12.49 -7.36 3.79
CA ALA A 187 13.59 -6.41 3.67
C ALA A 187 13.05 -4.99 3.84
N ALA A 188 13.88 -4.05 4.30
CA ALA A 188 13.49 -2.64 4.33
C ALA A 188 14.67 -1.72 4.08
N TRP A 189 14.34 -0.53 3.58
CA TRP A 189 15.28 0.49 3.19
C TRP A 189 14.80 1.86 3.65
N SER A 190 15.71 2.61 4.27
CA SER A 190 15.51 4.04 4.53
C SER A 190 16.06 4.80 3.32
N ILE A 191 15.19 5.41 2.51
CA ILE A 191 15.58 6.24 1.38
C ILE A 191 16.24 7.52 1.90
N ALA A 192 15.65 8.10 2.95
CA ALA A 192 16.18 9.29 3.61
C ALA A 192 17.61 9.11 4.13
N LYS A 193 17.93 7.93 4.71
CA LYS A 193 19.26 7.63 5.27
C LYS A 193 20.15 6.81 4.34
N ASN A 194 19.62 6.40 3.18
CA ASN A 194 20.26 5.51 2.21
C ASN A 194 20.93 4.28 2.85
N ARG A 195 20.17 3.53 3.66
CA ARG A 195 20.68 2.35 4.37
C ARG A 195 19.57 1.33 4.65
N PRO A 196 19.92 0.04 4.86
CA PRO A 196 18.94 -0.95 5.28
C PRO A 196 18.42 -0.64 6.69
N ILE A 197 17.18 -1.01 6.96
CA ILE A 197 16.56 -0.90 8.28
C ILE A 197 16.69 -2.26 8.98
N GLY A 198 17.36 -2.27 10.13
CA GLY A 198 17.74 -3.51 10.84
C GLY A 198 16.62 -4.17 11.66
N SER A 199 15.56 -3.44 11.98
CA SER A 199 14.39 -3.95 12.70
C SER A 199 13.14 -3.76 11.85
N LEU A 200 12.60 -4.86 11.34
CA LEU A 200 11.35 -4.89 10.57
C LEU A 200 10.18 -5.09 11.54
N SER A 201 9.04 -4.48 11.24
CA SER A 201 7.75 -4.88 11.82
C SER A 201 7.54 -6.38 11.53
N GLN A 202 7.19 -7.15 12.56
CA GLN A 202 6.68 -8.50 12.37
C GLN A 202 5.20 -8.38 12.01
#